data_AF-A0A1M5R4A3-F1
#
_entry.id   AF-A0A1M5R4A3-F1
#
_cell.length_a   1.000
_cell.length_b   1.000
_cell.length_c   1.000
_cell.angle_alpha   90.00
_cell.angle_beta   90.00
_cell.angle_gamma   90.00
#
_symmetry.space_group_name_H-M   'P 1'
#
loop_
_entity.id
_entity.type
_entity.pdbx_description
1 polymer ?
#
loop_
_entity_poly.entity_id
_entity_poly.type
_entity_poly.pdbx_seq_one_letter_code
_entity_poly.pdbx_strand_id
1 'polypeptide(L)'
;MKTTFDIPEPLLRDVQALARERRTTTKSLVEQALRRLLDEHETQPPFVLRDASVGGGGLTPEFENASFQEILDASYGYEERGLV
;
A
#
# COMPACT_ATOMS: atom_id res chain seq x y z
N MET A 1 11.59 -29.67 6.95
CA MET A 1 12.92 -29.56 7.60
C MET A 1 12.75 -29.10 9.05
N LYS A 2 13.74 -29.33 9.91
CA LYS A 2 13.80 -28.73 11.26
C LYS A 2 14.62 -27.45 11.18
N THR A 3 14.03 -26.34 11.62
CA THR A 3 14.66 -25.02 11.66
C THR A 3 14.65 -24.53 13.11
N THR A 4 15.74 -23.92 13.56
CA THR A 4 15.88 -23.32 14.89
C THR A 4 16.15 -21.84 14.72
N PHE A 5 15.45 -21.00 15.48
CA PHE A 5 15.61 -19.54 15.48
C PHE A 5 15.26 -19.01 16.87
N ASP A 6 15.85 -17.87 17.23
CA ASP A 6 15.59 -17.22 18.51
C ASP A 6 14.29 -16.41 18.46
N ILE A 7 13.47 -16.53 19.49
CA ILE A 7 12.25 -15.74 19.68
C ILE A 7 12.16 -15.24 21.12
N PRO A 8 11.57 -14.05 21.34
CA PRO A 8 11.29 -13.59 22.69
C PRO A 8 10.38 -14.58 23.42
N GLU A 9 10.74 -14.91 24.67
CA GLU A 9 9.96 -15.80 25.53
C GLU A 9 8.48 -15.36 25.68
N PRO A 10 8.15 -14.06 25.82
CA PRO A 10 6.74 -13.63 25.86
C PRO A 10 5.95 -14.05 24.62
N LEU A 11 6.55 -13.88 23.42
CA LEU A 11 5.91 -14.24 22.16
C LEU A 11 5.68 -15.76 22.06
N LEU A 12 6.63 -16.58 22.51
CA LEU A 12 6.46 -18.03 22.52
C LEU A 12 5.27 -18.45 23.40
N ARG A 13 5.10 -17.82 24.57
CA ARG A 13 3.97 -18.10 25.46
C ARG A 13 2.64 -17.77 24.79
N ASP A 14 2.54 -16.63 24.13
CA ASP A 14 1.33 -16.20 23.43
C ASP A 14 0.95 -17.18 22.30
N VAL A 15 1.93 -17.60 21.50
CA VAL A 15 1.69 -18.59 20.43
C VAL A 15 1.26 -19.94 21.01
N GLN A 16 1.84 -20.39 22.12
CA GLN A 16 1.44 -21.63 22.78
C GLN A 16 0.02 -21.55 23.36
N ALA A 17 -0.35 -20.42 23.97
CA ALA A 17 -1.71 -20.19 24.47
C ALA A 17 -2.73 -20.27 23.32
N LEU A 18 -2.43 -19.59 22.20
CA LEU A 18 -3.27 -19.62 21.00
C LEU A 18 -3.40 -21.03 20.39
N ALA A 19 -2.30 -21.80 20.39
CA ALA A 19 -2.32 -23.18 19.91
C ALA A 19 -3.27 -24.06 20.73
N ARG A 20 -3.25 -23.91 22.06
CA ARG A 20 -4.15 -24.65 22.98
C ARG A 20 -5.61 -24.26 22.76
N GLU A 21 -5.89 -22.96 22.69
CA GLU A 21 -7.24 -22.44 22.42
C GLU A 21 -7.81 -23.00 21.12
N ARG A 22 -7.00 -23.00 20.06
CA ARG A 22 -7.40 -23.48 18.72
C ARG A 22 -7.27 -24.99 18.54
N ARG A 23 -6.89 -25.74 19.59
CA ARG A 23 -6.66 -27.20 19.55
C ARG A 23 -5.70 -27.63 18.42
N THR A 24 -4.65 -26.84 18.21
CA THR A 24 -3.61 -27.08 17.21
C THR A 24 -2.21 -27.07 17.85
N THR A 25 -1.16 -27.15 17.04
CA THR A 25 0.23 -27.13 17.51
C THR A 25 0.89 -25.78 17.22
N THR A 26 1.86 -25.39 18.05
CA THR A 26 2.73 -24.23 17.82
C THR A 26 3.36 -24.29 16.42
N LYS A 27 3.82 -25.48 16.01
CA LYS A 27 4.39 -25.72 14.67
C LYS A 27 3.41 -25.36 13.57
N SER A 28 2.16 -25.81 13.65
CA SER A 28 1.13 -25.51 12.65
C SER A 28 0.82 -24.01 12.57
N LEU A 29 0.78 -23.31 13.71
CA LEU A 29 0.57 -21.85 13.72
C LEU A 29 1.73 -21.10 13.08
N VAL A 30 2.97 -21.50 13.37
CA VAL A 30 4.17 -20.91 12.76
C VAL A 30 4.17 -21.15 11.25
N GLU A 31 3.86 -22.37 10.80
CA GLU A 31 3.77 -22.68 9.37
C GLU A 31 2.68 -21.87 8.67
N GLN A 32 1.51 -21.71 9.29
CA GLN A 32 0.42 -20.88 8.74
C GLN A 32 0.82 -19.41 8.65
N ALA A 33 1.46 -18.86 9.69
CA ALA A 33 1.92 -17.48 9.70
C ALA A 33 2.97 -17.22 8.60
N LEU A 34 3.93 -18.13 8.41
CA LEU A 34 4.94 -18.02 7.36
C LEU A 34 4.33 -18.09 5.96
N ARG A 35 3.36 -18.98 5.72
CA ARG A 35 2.65 -19.05 4.44
C ARG A 35 1.92 -17.75 4.14
N ARG A 36 1.16 -17.24 5.13
CA ARG A 36 0.44 -15.98 4.98
C ARG A 36 1.37 -14.80 4.68
N LEU A 37 2.54 -14.74 5.33
CA LEU A 37 3.54 -13.71 5.07
C LEU A 37 4.05 -13.76 3.61
N LEU A 38 4.29 -14.97 3.08
CA LEU A 38 4.71 -15.16 1.71
C LEU A 38 3.60 -14.80 0.72
N ASP A 39 2.36 -15.21 1.00
CA ASP A 39 1.20 -14.89 0.17
C ASP A 39 0.97 -13.37 0.13
N GLU A 40 1.09 -12.67 1.27
CA GLU A 40 1.00 -11.20 1.35
C GLU A 40 2.09 -10.51 0.52
N HIS A 41 3.29 -11.10 0.44
CA HIS A 41 4.38 -10.59 -0.38
C HIS A 41 4.19 -10.87 -1.88
N GLU A 42 3.66 -12.04 -2.26
CA GLU A 42 3.43 -12.39 -3.67
C GLU A 42 2.21 -11.66 -4.27
N THR A 43 1.20 -11.36 -3.46
CA THR A 43 -0.09 -10.84 -3.93
C THR A 43 -0.19 -9.32 -4.04
N GLN A 44 0.87 -8.58 -3.70
CA GLN A 44 0.91 -7.14 -3.99
C GLN A 44 1.58 -6.91 -5.35
N PRO A 45 0.83 -6.85 -6.47
CA PRO A 45 1.40 -6.30 -7.69
C PRO A 45 1.90 -4.89 -7.36
N PRO A 46 3.03 -4.47 -7.94
CA PRO A 46 3.47 -3.09 -7.79
C PRO A 46 2.30 -2.16 -8.14
N PHE A 47 2.15 -1.07 -7.40
CA PHE A 47 1.13 -0.09 -7.71
C PHE A 47 1.35 0.42 -9.14
N VAL A 48 0.45 0.06 -10.05
CA VAL A 48 0.44 0.58 -11.41
C VAL A 48 -0.60 1.69 -11.45
N LEU A 49 -0.13 2.92 -11.71
CA LEU A 49 -1.03 4.04 -11.97
C LEU A 49 -1.92 3.67 -13.16
N ARG A 50 -3.23 3.82 -13.00
CA ARG A 50 -4.16 3.74 -14.13
C ARG A 50 -3.69 4.74 -15.18
N ASP A 51 -3.66 4.33 -16.44
CA ASP A 51 -3.47 5.25 -17.54
C ASP A 51 -4.54 6.36 -17.44
N ALA A 52 -4.09 7.54 -17.06
CA ALA A 52 -4.90 8.74 -16.89
C ALA A 52 -4.54 9.76 -17.98
N SER A 53 -3.89 9.31 -19.06
CA SER A 53 -3.70 10.16 -20.22
C SER A 53 -5.06 10.58 -20.78
N VAL A 54 -5.16 11.87 -21.09
CA VAL A 54 -6.28 12.42 -21.83
C VAL A 54 -5.83 12.54 -23.29
N GLY A 55 -6.72 12.23 -24.23
CA GLY A 55 -6.40 12.40 -25.64
C GLY A 55 -6.12 13.87 -25.96
N GLY A 56 -5.05 14.13 -26.71
CA GLY A 56 -4.64 15.50 -27.06
C GLY A 56 -3.12 15.63 -27.18
N GLY A 57 -2.65 16.77 -27.72
CA GLY A 57 -1.23 17.07 -27.91
C GLY A 57 -0.60 17.89 -26.78
N GLY A 58 -1.33 18.14 -25.69
CA GLY A 58 -0.89 19.03 -24.61
C GLY A 58 -2.02 19.95 -24.14
N LEU A 59 -1.67 21.21 -23.85
CA LEU A 59 -2.59 22.24 -23.38
C LEU A 59 -3.59 22.62 -24.47
N THR A 60 -4.78 23.09 -24.06
CA THR A 60 -5.73 23.71 -25.00
C THR A 60 -5.17 25.07 -25.46
N PRO A 61 -5.62 25.60 -26.62
CA PRO A 61 -5.11 26.85 -27.16
C PRO A 61 -5.11 28.04 -26.18
N GLU A 62 -6.08 28.07 -25.27
CA GLU A 62 -6.23 29.12 -24.25
C GLU A 62 -5.07 29.13 -23.23
N PHE A 63 -4.38 28.00 -23.06
CA PHE A 63 -3.30 27.84 -22.09
C PHE A 63 -1.92 27.64 -22.73
N GLU A 64 -1.79 27.66 -24.07
CA GLU A 64 -0.52 27.41 -24.77
C GLU A 64 0.62 28.34 -24.33
N ASN A 65 0.30 29.59 -23.96
CA ASN A 65 1.27 30.58 -23.51
C ASN A 65 1.07 30.99 -22.04
N ALA A 66 0.22 30.27 -21.31
CA ALA A 66 -0.02 30.54 -19.91
C ALA A 66 1.18 30.11 -19.06
N SER A 67 1.48 30.90 -18.05
CA SER A 67 2.39 30.51 -16.98
C SER A 67 1.82 29.35 -16.18
N PHE A 68 2.70 28.62 -15.51
CA PHE A 68 2.30 27.52 -14.65
C PHE A 68 1.34 27.95 -13.53
N GLN A 69 1.49 29.18 -13.04
CA GLN A 69 0.62 29.75 -11.99
C GLN A 69 -0.81 29.95 -12.50
N GLU A 70 -0.97 30.54 -13.69
CA GLU A 70 -2.30 30.76 -14.31
C GLU A 70 -3.04 29.43 -14.57
N ILE A 71 -2.31 28.38 -14.98
CA ILE A 71 -2.88 27.04 -15.17
C ILE A 71 -3.39 26.45 -13.85
N LEU A 72 -2.62 26.60 -12.76
CA LEU A 72 -3.01 26.12 -11.44
C LEU A 72 -4.23 26.89 -10.91
N ASP A 73 -4.22 28.21 -11.04
CA ASP A 73 -5.29 29.07 -10.54
C ASP A 73 -6.62 28.76 -11.22
N ALA A 74 -6.61 28.53 -12.54
CA ALA A 74 -7.76 28.07 -13.29
C ALA A 74 -8.20 26.63 -12.92
N SER A 75 -7.25 25.70 -12.75
CA SER A 75 -7.55 24.30 -12.46
C SER A 75 -8.19 24.09 -11.09
N TYR A 76 -7.73 24.84 -10.09
CA TYR A 76 -8.21 24.72 -8.71
C TYR A 76 -9.25 25.78 -8.34
N GLY A 77 -9.51 26.76 -9.22
CA GLY A 77 -10.47 27.85 -8.97
C GLY A 77 -10.00 28.79 -7.86
N TYR A 78 -8.69 29.05 -7.75
CA TYR A 78 -8.14 29.97 -6.75
C TYR A 78 -8.63 31.41 -6.96
N GLU A 79 -8.84 31.81 -8.22
CA GLU A 79 -9.36 33.15 -8.57
C GLU A 79 -10.81 33.38 -8.07
N GLU A 80 -11.68 32.36 -8.11
CA GLU A 80 -13.08 32.50 -7.69
C GLU A 80 -13.26 32.40 -6.16
N ARG A 81 -12.31 31.78 -5.45
CA ARG A 81 -12.39 31.56 -3.99
C ARG A 81 -11.69 32.63 -3.16
N GLY A 82 -11.06 33.63 -3.80
CA GLY A 82 -10.36 34.71 -3.10
C GLY A 82 -9.18 34.22 -2.24
N LEU A 83 -8.58 33.10 -2.62
CA LEU A 83 -7.40 32.53 -1.95
C LEU A 83 -6.19 32.81 -2.84
N VAL A 84 -5.48 33.91 -2.57
CA VAL A 84 -4.19 34.26 -3.18
C VAL A 84 -3.21 34.62 -2.07
#